data_AF-A0A946E498-F1
#
_entry.id   AF-A0A946E498-F1
#
_cell.length_a   1.000
_cell.length_b   1.000
_cell.length_c   1.000
_cell.angle_alpha   90.00
_cell.angle_beta   90.00
_cell.angle_gamma   90.00
#
_symmetry.space_group_name_H-M   'P 1'
#
loop_
_entity.id
_entity.type
_entity.pdbx_description
1 polymer ?
#
loop_
_entity_poly.entity_id
_entity_poly.type
_entity_poly.pdbx_seq_one_letter_code
_entity_poly.pdbx_strand_id
1 'polypeptide(L)'
;MPNPFIAEIAEALSCNTEGLDFSGAGALPSTFRVTDLAAASVAAAGCALADLVKGACPGASKPDLTVDRRFASFWFGWSLRPDGWEVPSVWDPIAGDYQASDGWIRLHTNAPHHRDAAVGVLGCTPDRESVAAAVSKWRADELETAIVANHGAAAAMR
;
A
#
# COMPACT_ATOMS: atom_id res chain seq x y z
N MET A 1 -5.62 -14.07 19.30
CA MET A 1 -5.84 -14.94 18.12
C MET A 1 -4.53 -15.04 17.36
N PRO A 2 -4.16 -16.20 16.82
CA PRO A 2 -2.97 -16.35 16.00
C PRO A 2 -3.08 -15.47 14.73
N ASN A 3 -1.95 -14.94 14.27
CA ASN A 3 -1.90 -14.11 13.07
C ASN A 3 -2.18 -14.96 11.82
N PRO A 4 -3.23 -14.66 11.02
CA PRO A 4 -3.66 -15.52 9.92
C PRO A 4 -2.70 -15.58 8.73
N PHE A 5 -1.79 -14.62 8.59
CA PHE A 5 -0.91 -14.54 7.41
C PHE A 5 0.43 -15.26 7.59
N ILE A 6 0.77 -15.69 8.81
CA ILE A 6 2.10 -16.25 9.10
C ILE A 6 2.36 -17.53 8.31
N ALA A 7 1.41 -18.46 8.30
CA ALA A 7 1.59 -19.74 7.61
C ALA A 7 1.83 -19.54 6.11
N GLU A 8 0.98 -18.76 5.45
CA GLU A 8 1.07 -18.48 4.01
C GLU A 8 2.36 -17.74 3.65
N ILE A 9 2.73 -16.71 4.40
CA ILE A 9 3.97 -15.95 4.15
C ILE A 9 5.21 -16.82 4.41
N ALA A 10 5.22 -17.58 5.51
CA ALA A 10 6.34 -18.45 5.84
C ALA A 10 6.54 -19.55 4.80
N GLU A 11 5.45 -20.13 4.28
CA GLU A 11 5.49 -21.09 3.18
C GLU A 11 6.03 -20.45 1.91
N ALA A 12 5.48 -19.30 1.49
CA ALA A 12 5.88 -18.61 0.27
C ALA A 12 7.35 -18.17 0.26
N LEU A 13 7.89 -17.80 1.44
CA LEU A 13 9.25 -17.31 1.60
C LEU A 13 10.22 -18.36 2.16
N SER A 14 9.76 -19.58 2.42
CA SER A 14 10.53 -20.63 3.10
C SER A 14 11.16 -20.17 4.43
N CYS A 15 10.43 -19.36 5.20
CA CYS A 15 10.90 -18.84 6.48
C CYS A 15 10.69 -19.86 7.61
N ASN A 16 11.70 -20.06 8.46
CA ASN A 16 11.54 -20.81 9.70
C ASN A 16 10.99 -19.90 10.82
N THR A 17 9.78 -20.17 11.29
CA THR A 17 9.12 -19.40 12.37
C THR A 17 9.39 -19.94 13.78
N GLU A 18 10.30 -20.89 13.94
CA GLU A 18 10.75 -21.35 15.26
C GLU A 18 11.35 -20.19 16.07
N GLY A 19 10.93 -20.06 17.33
CA GLY A 19 11.33 -18.97 18.22
C GLY A 19 10.64 -17.63 17.96
N LEU A 20 9.64 -17.58 17.07
CA LEU A 20 8.81 -16.39 16.84
C LEU A 20 7.72 -16.27 17.91
N ASP A 21 7.65 -15.10 18.54
CA ASP A 21 6.56 -14.68 19.42
C ASP A 21 6.00 -13.31 19.01
N PHE A 22 4.77 -13.02 19.43
CA PHE A 22 4.11 -11.73 19.20
C PHE A 22 3.72 -11.07 20.52
N SER A 23 4.08 -9.79 20.66
CA SER A 23 3.68 -8.96 21.80
C SER A 23 2.74 -7.82 21.37
N GLY A 24 2.20 -7.11 22.36
CA GLY A 24 1.40 -5.91 22.15
C GLY A 24 -0.07 -6.19 21.77
N ALA A 25 -0.86 -5.13 21.73
CA ALA A 25 -2.30 -5.18 21.46
C ALA A 25 -2.76 -3.98 20.62
N GLY A 26 -3.95 -4.13 20.02
CA GLY A 26 -4.56 -3.13 19.15
C GLY A 26 -4.43 -3.46 17.66
N ALA A 27 -5.14 -2.70 16.84
CA ALA A 27 -5.11 -2.78 15.38
C ALA A 27 -5.43 -1.42 14.78
N LEU A 28 -4.98 -1.18 13.54
CA LEU A 28 -5.41 -0.03 12.76
C LEU A 28 -6.92 -0.11 12.47
N PRO A 29 -7.65 1.02 12.48
CA PRO A 29 -9.07 1.05 12.16
C PRO A 29 -9.26 0.85 10.65
N SER A 30 -9.19 -0.40 10.20
CA SER A 30 -9.31 -0.80 8.80
C SER A 30 -10.32 -1.94 8.67
N THR A 31 -11.04 -1.95 7.53
CA THR A 31 -11.87 -3.09 7.12
C THR A 31 -11.03 -4.32 6.77
N PHE A 32 -9.74 -4.11 6.44
CA PHE A 32 -8.78 -5.16 6.18
C PHE A 32 -7.91 -5.43 7.40
N ARG A 33 -7.31 -6.63 7.47
CA ARG A 33 -6.42 -7.05 8.56
C ARG A 33 -5.01 -6.45 8.42
N VAL A 34 -4.91 -5.13 8.25
CA VAL A 34 -3.64 -4.43 7.98
C VAL A 34 -2.61 -4.66 9.08
N THR A 35 -3.01 -4.60 10.34
CA THR A 35 -2.10 -4.87 11.48
C THR A 35 -1.59 -6.30 11.50
N ASP A 36 -2.43 -7.29 11.17
CA ASP A 36 -1.98 -8.68 11.07
C ASP A 36 -0.98 -8.83 9.92
N LEU A 37 -1.26 -8.25 8.76
CA LEU A 37 -0.37 -8.27 7.61
C LEU A 37 0.98 -7.62 7.95
N ALA A 38 0.96 -6.42 8.52
CA ALA A 38 2.16 -5.69 8.93
C ALA A 38 3.02 -6.50 9.91
N ALA A 39 2.41 -7.05 10.95
CA ALA A 39 3.12 -7.88 11.94
C ALA A 39 3.69 -9.15 11.29
N ALA A 40 2.98 -9.77 10.36
CA ALA A 40 3.46 -10.98 9.67
C ALA A 40 4.62 -10.69 8.71
N SER A 41 4.56 -9.58 7.95
CA SER A 41 5.65 -9.16 7.08
C SER A 41 6.93 -8.86 7.88
N VAL A 42 6.81 -8.16 9.02
CA VAL A 42 7.95 -7.89 9.91
C VAL A 42 8.49 -9.19 10.52
N ALA A 43 7.61 -10.11 10.92
CA ALA A 43 8.02 -11.41 11.44
C ALA A 43 8.79 -12.24 10.41
N ALA A 44 8.34 -12.27 9.16
CA ALA A 44 9.03 -12.99 8.09
C ALA A 44 10.44 -12.42 7.83
N ALA A 45 10.57 -11.09 7.76
CA ALA A 45 11.87 -10.43 7.65
C ALA A 45 12.77 -10.74 8.87
N GLY A 46 12.20 -10.70 10.08
CA GLY A 46 12.90 -11.06 11.31
C GLY A 46 13.37 -12.51 11.34
N CYS A 47 12.55 -13.46 10.85
CA CYS A 47 12.91 -14.87 10.77
C CYS A 47 14.08 -15.09 9.81
N ALA A 48 14.05 -14.46 8.64
CA ALA A 48 15.15 -14.50 7.67
C ALA A 48 16.46 -13.93 8.26
N LEU A 49 16.37 -12.84 9.04
CA LEU A 49 17.51 -12.26 9.75
C LEU A 49 18.04 -13.20 10.85
N ALA A 50 17.15 -13.85 11.61
CA ALA A 50 17.53 -14.81 12.64
C ALA A 50 18.24 -16.04 12.05
N ASP A 51 17.77 -16.53 10.91
CA ASP A 51 18.41 -17.62 10.18
C ASP A 51 19.78 -17.19 9.62
N LEU A 52 19.90 -15.96 9.10
CA LEU A 52 21.18 -15.39 8.68
C LEU A 52 22.17 -15.31 9.83
N VAL A 53 21.74 -14.84 11.01
CA VAL A 53 22.58 -14.74 12.21
C VAL A 53 23.07 -16.13 12.67
N LYS A 54 22.18 -17.14 12.66
CA LYS A 54 22.55 -18.53 12.94
C LYS A 54 23.62 -19.05 11.96
N GLY A 55 23.51 -18.70 10.68
CA GLY A 55 24.43 -19.14 9.63
C GLY A 55 25.75 -18.37 9.56
N ALA A 56 25.82 -17.18 10.15
CA ALA A 56 26.97 -16.28 9.99
C ALA A 56 28.24 -16.75 10.73
N CYS A 57 28.10 -17.45 11.86
CA CYS A 57 29.23 -17.90 12.69
C CYS A 57 29.07 -19.37 13.11
N PRO A 58 30.13 -20.19 13.04
CA PRO A 58 30.12 -21.53 13.61
C PRO A 58 29.77 -21.50 15.12
N GLY A 59 28.74 -22.24 15.51
CA GLY A 59 28.27 -22.32 16.90
C GLY A 59 27.27 -21.24 17.32
N ALA A 60 26.86 -20.33 16.42
CA ALA A 60 25.79 -19.39 16.71
C ALA A 60 24.43 -20.11 16.79
N SER A 61 23.64 -19.78 17.80
CA SER A 61 22.24 -20.18 17.90
C SER A 61 21.34 -19.20 17.16
N LYS A 62 20.17 -19.67 16.72
CA LYS A 62 19.12 -18.77 16.24
C LYS A 62 18.66 -17.90 17.41
N PRO A 63 18.62 -16.56 17.28
CA PRO A 63 18.05 -15.72 18.32
C PRO A 63 16.52 -15.89 18.38
N ASP A 64 15.96 -15.76 19.58
CA ASP A 64 14.52 -15.61 19.75
C ASP A 64 14.04 -14.31 19.09
N LEU A 65 12.86 -14.34 18.49
CA LEU A 65 12.29 -13.21 17.76
C LEU A 65 10.95 -12.82 18.37
N THR A 66 10.82 -11.58 18.80
CA THR A 66 9.52 -11.03 19.25
C THR A 66 9.12 -9.86 18.36
N VAL A 67 7.92 -9.93 17.79
CA VAL A 67 7.33 -8.84 17.02
C VAL A 67 6.25 -8.16 17.83
N ASP A 68 6.46 -6.89 18.17
CA ASP A 68 5.41 -6.06 18.74
C ASP A 68 4.43 -5.61 17.65
N ARG A 69 3.19 -6.07 17.78
CA ARG A 69 2.12 -5.84 16.80
C ARG A 69 1.76 -4.37 16.64
N ARG A 70 1.84 -3.58 17.72
CA ARG A 70 1.53 -2.15 17.69
C ARG A 70 2.64 -1.39 16.98
N PHE A 71 3.91 -1.70 17.26
CA PHE A 71 5.02 -1.07 16.56
C PHE A 71 5.09 -1.46 15.08
N ALA A 72 4.83 -2.73 14.74
CA ALA A 72 4.70 -3.14 13.35
C ALA A 72 3.62 -2.34 12.61
N SER A 73 2.50 -2.04 13.26
CA SER A 73 1.42 -1.23 12.68
C SER A 73 1.84 0.22 12.42
N PHE A 74 2.71 0.81 13.24
CA PHE A 74 3.15 2.19 13.06
C PHE A 74 4.05 2.40 11.84
N TRP A 75 4.74 1.35 11.38
CA TRP A 75 5.47 1.39 10.11
C TRP A 75 4.56 1.50 8.89
N PHE A 76 3.27 1.15 9.02
CA PHE A 76 2.25 1.28 7.98
C PHE A 76 1.48 2.61 8.09
N GLY A 77 1.91 3.51 8.97
CA GLY A 77 1.40 4.87 9.10
C GLY A 77 2.41 5.93 8.64
N TRP A 78 2.15 7.19 8.99
CA TRP A 78 3.08 8.29 8.73
C TRP A 78 4.17 8.35 9.80
N SER A 79 5.44 8.32 9.38
CA SER A 79 6.60 8.46 10.27
C SER A 79 7.23 9.86 10.24
N LEU A 80 6.75 10.75 9.37
CA LEU A 80 7.27 12.10 9.21
C LEU A 80 6.33 13.11 9.90
N ARG A 81 6.91 13.97 10.73
CA ARG A 81 6.20 15.09 11.37
C ARG A 81 6.92 16.38 10.99
N PRO A 82 6.26 17.31 10.27
CA PRO A 82 6.88 18.57 9.93
C PRO A 82 7.08 19.41 11.20
N ASP A 83 8.15 20.22 11.22
CA ASP A 83 8.47 21.16 12.30
C ASP A 83 8.60 22.56 11.72
N GLY A 84 7.64 23.44 12.04
CA GLY A 84 7.60 24.81 11.52
C GLY A 84 7.16 24.95 10.06
N TRP A 85 6.66 23.89 9.41
CA TRP A 85 6.09 23.93 8.07
C TRP A 85 4.87 23.02 7.92
N GLU A 86 4.10 23.20 6.84
CA GLU A 86 2.99 22.33 6.47
C GLU A 86 3.41 21.45 5.31
N VAL A 87 3.07 20.15 5.39
CA VAL A 87 3.26 19.24 4.26
C VAL A 87 2.38 19.76 3.10
N PRO A 88 2.95 20.11 1.93
CA PRO A 88 2.16 20.50 0.77
C PRO A 88 1.13 19.42 0.44
N SER A 89 0.04 19.80 -0.23
CA SER A 89 -0.90 18.80 -0.72
C SER A 89 -0.12 17.74 -1.52
N VAL A 90 -0.12 16.51 -1.01
CA VAL A 90 0.51 15.37 -1.68
C VAL A 90 -0.25 14.96 -2.94
N TRP A 91 -1.46 15.50 -3.12
CA TRP A 91 -2.36 15.19 -4.21
C TRP A 91 -2.46 16.37 -5.18
N ASP A 92 -2.25 16.08 -6.47
CA ASP A 92 -2.61 16.95 -7.58
C ASP A 92 -4.13 17.26 -7.55
N PRO A 93 -4.59 18.45 -8.01
CA PRO A 93 -6.00 18.86 -7.88
C PRO A 93 -7.01 17.89 -8.49
N ILE A 94 -6.60 17.11 -9.50
CA ILE A 94 -7.46 16.13 -10.15
C ILE A 94 -7.14 14.69 -9.75
N ALA A 95 -6.21 14.45 -8.82
CA ALA A 95 -5.98 13.13 -8.25
C ALA A 95 -7.14 12.73 -7.34
N GLY A 96 -7.54 11.46 -7.38
CA GLY A 96 -8.55 10.90 -6.49
C GLY A 96 -9.60 10.05 -7.19
N ASP A 97 -10.70 9.82 -6.46
CA ASP A 97 -11.77 8.91 -6.87
C ASP A 97 -12.90 9.68 -7.59
N TYR A 98 -13.35 9.12 -8.71
CA TYR A 98 -14.40 9.68 -9.56
C TYR A 98 -15.44 8.61 -9.89
N GLN A 99 -16.70 9.05 -9.95
CA GLN A 99 -17.80 8.19 -10.38
C GLN A 99 -17.80 8.11 -11.91
N ALA A 100 -17.58 6.90 -12.42
CA ALA A 100 -17.76 6.53 -13.82
C ALA A 100 -19.23 6.10 -14.07
N SER A 101 -19.57 5.78 -15.31
CA SER A 101 -20.94 5.39 -15.68
C SER A 101 -21.42 4.07 -15.05
N ASP A 102 -20.49 3.18 -14.71
CA ASP A 102 -20.78 1.82 -14.20
C ASP A 102 -20.03 1.47 -12.91
N GLY A 103 -19.34 2.44 -12.30
CA GLY A 103 -18.52 2.19 -11.11
C GLY A 103 -17.71 3.40 -10.68
N TRP A 104 -16.56 3.14 -10.06
CA TRP A 104 -15.62 4.16 -9.61
C TRP A 104 -14.24 3.91 -10.20
N ILE A 105 -13.51 4.99 -10.47
CA ILE A 105 -12.13 4.96 -10.94
C ILE A 105 -11.29 5.93 -10.11
N ARG A 106 -10.07 5.50 -9.75
CA ARG A 106 -9.05 6.34 -9.15
C ARG A 106 -8.10 6.86 -10.22
N LEU A 107 -7.94 8.17 -10.32
CA LEU A 107 -6.93 8.81 -11.15
C LEU A 107 -5.69 9.14 -10.32
N HIS A 108 -4.50 8.75 -10.80
CA HIS A 108 -3.23 8.99 -10.13
C HIS A 108 -2.39 10.03 -10.90
N THR A 109 -2.66 11.32 -10.65
CA THR A 109 -2.13 12.45 -11.44
C THR A 109 -1.01 13.24 -10.76
N ASN A 110 -0.44 12.75 -9.65
CA ASN A 110 0.63 13.46 -8.92
C ASN A 110 1.91 13.64 -9.74
N ALA A 111 2.15 12.77 -10.73
CA ALA A 111 3.22 12.95 -11.69
C ALA A 111 2.69 13.76 -12.89
N PRO A 112 3.36 14.86 -13.31
CA PRO A 112 2.87 15.70 -14.40
C PRO A 112 2.52 14.95 -15.68
N HIS A 113 3.33 13.96 -16.07
CA HIS A 113 3.07 13.15 -17.27
C HIS A 113 1.82 12.24 -17.13
N HIS A 114 1.52 11.74 -15.93
CA HIS A 114 0.27 10.99 -15.71
C HIS A 114 -0.95 11.90 -15.74
N ARG A 115 -0.83 13.12 -15.19
CA ARG A 115 -1.88 14.14 -15.29
C ARG A 115 -2.17 14.48 -16.75
N ASP A 116 -1.11 14.79 -17.52
CA ASP A 116 -1.25 15.20 -18.91
C ASP A 116 -1.82 14.06 -19.78
N ALA A 117 -1.44 12.80 -19.51
CA ALA A 117 -2.04 11.62 -20.15
C ALA A 117 -3.54 11.47 -19.83
N ALA A 118 -3.93 11.59 -18.56
CA ALA A 118 -5.33 11.49 -18.14
C ALA A 118 -6.18 12.61 -18.77
N VAL A 119 -5.67 13.85 -18.75
CA VAL A 119 -6.32 15.02 -19.36
C VAL A 119 -6.41 14.87 -20.88
N GLY A 120 -5.37 14.33 -21.52
CA GLY A 120 -5.36 14.04 -22.96
C GLY A 120 -6.43 13.03 -23.38
N VAL A 121 -6.63 11.97 -22.60
CA VAL A 121 -7.70 10.98 -22.83
C VAL A 121 -9.08 11.55 -22.57
N LEU A 122 -9.25 12.30 -21.47
CA LEU A 122 -10.53 12.89 -21.10
C LEU A 122 -10.94 14.08 -21.97
N GLY A 123 -9.97 14.76 -22.59
CA GLY A 123 -10.19 15.91 -23.48
C GLY A 123 -10.84 17.10 -22.79
N CYS A 124 -10.60 17.29 -21.49
CA CYS A 124 -11.23 18.32 -20.67
C CYS A 124 -10.21 19.28 -20.04
N THR A 125 -10.68 20.33 -19.38
CA THR A 125 -9.81 21.16 -18.54
C THR A 125 -9.37 20.37 -17.30
N PRO A 126 -8.12 20.59 -16.81
CA PRO A 126 -7.55 19.86 -15.68
C PRO A 126 -8.04 20.42 -14.33
N ASP A 127 -9.35 20.53 -14.18
CA ASP A 127 -10.03 20.90 -12.94
C ASP A 127 -11.00 19.79 -12.53
N ARG A 128 -11.29 19.71 -11.24
CA ARG A 128 -12.00 18.57 -10.66
C ARG A 128 -13.43 18.41 -11.18
N GLU A 129 -14.11 19.51 -11.49
CA GLU A 129 -15.49 19.48 -12.00
C GLU A 129 -15.52 18.95 -13.43
N SER A 130 -14.66 19.48 -14.29
CA SER A 130 -14.57 19.07 -15.69
C SER A 130 -14.10 17.62 -15.84
N VAL A 131 -13.13 17.20 -15.02
CA VAL A 131 -12.67 15.81 -14.95
C VAL A 131 -13.82 14.89 -14.49
N ALA A 132 -14.56 15.25 -13.44
CA ALA A 132 -15.70 14.44 -13.00
C ALA A 132 -16.79 14.32 -14.08
N ALA A 133 -17.10 15.43 -14.76
CA ALA A 133 -18.07 15.43 -15.86
C ALA A 133 -17.60 14.59 -17.06
N ALA A 134 -16.30 14.56 -17.35
CA ALA A 134 -15.74 13.72 -18.40
C ALA A 134 -15.75 12.23 -17.97
N VAL A 135 -15.25 11.91 -16.78
CA VAL A 135 -15.18 10.53 -16.24
C VAL A 135 -16.56 9.87 -16.17
N SER A 136 -17.60 10.61 -15.77
CA SER A 136 -18.97 10.05 -15.63
C SER A 136 -19.56 9.50 -16.94
N LYS A 137 -18.98 9.83 -18.09
CA LYS A 137 -19.39 9.35 -19.42
C LYS A 137 -18.69 8.05 -19.84
N TRP A 138 -17.64 7.65 -19.12
CA TRP A 138 -16.86 6.46 -19.43
C TRP A 138 -17.30 5.26 -18.59
N ARG A 139 -17.06 4.05 -19.10
CA ARG A 139 -16.97 2.86 -18.24
C ARG A 139 -15.62 2.85 -17.53
N ALA A 140 -15.57 2.45 -16.27
CA ALA A 140 -14.36 2.54 -15.45
C ALA A 140 -13.17 1.79 -16.08
N ASP A 141 -13.38 0.53 -16.50
CA ASP A 141 -12.32 -0.31 -17.08
C ASP A 141 -11.84 0.20 -18.45
N GLU A 142 -12.74 0.77 -19.26
CA GLU A 142 -12.40 1.36 -20.56
C GLU A 142 -11.53 2.61 -20.39
N LEU A 143 -11.86 3.45 -19.40
CA LEU A 143 -11.08 4.63 -19.09
C LEU A 143 -9.72 4.28 -18.48
N GLU A 144 -9.66 3.31 -17.57
CA GLU A 144 -8.38 2.77 -17.07
C GLU A 144 -7.50 2.34 -18.24
N THR A 145 -8.04 1.49 -19.13
CA THR A 145 -7.31 0.98 -20.30
C THR A 145 -6.81 2.12 -21.19
N ALA A 146 -7.65 3.11 -21.48
CA ALA A 146 -7.30 4.24 -22.33
C ALA A 146 -6.19 5.11 -21.70
N ILE A 147 -6.27 5.39 -20.40
CA ILE A 147 -5.26 6.18 -19.68
C ILE A 147 -3.93 5.42 -19.62
N VAL A 148 -3.94 4.14 -19.28
CA VAL A 148 -2.73 3.31 -19.22
C VAL A 148 -2.07 3.16 -20.60
N ALA A 149 -2.86 2.99 -21.66
CA ALA A 149 -2.36 2.95 -23.04
C ALA A 149 -1.67 4.27 -23.47
N ASN A 150 -2.01 5.39 -22.83
CA ASN A 150 -1.37 6.70 -23.01
C ASN A 150 -0.27 6.97 -21.97
N HIS A 151 0.27 5.95 -21.31
CA HIS A 151 1.32 6.06 -20.29
C HIS A 151 0.89 6.85 -19.03
N GLY A 152 -0.41 6.95 -18.78
CA GLY A 152 -0.99 7.46 -17.55
C GLY A 152 -1.16 6.38 -16.48
N ALA A 153 -1.66 6.78 -15.31
CA ALA A 153 -1.94 5.88 -14.20
C ALA A 153 -3.37 6.12 -13.68
N ALA A 154 -4.21 5.10 -13.81
CA ALA A 154 -5.56 5.06 -13.27
C ALA A 154 -5.92 3.60 -12.95
N ALA A 155 -6.93 3.39 -12.10
CA ALA A 155 -7.44 2.06 -11.77
C ALA A 155 -8.93 2.08 -11.44
N ALA A 156 -9.70 1.21 -12.07
CA ALA A 156 -11.08 0.91 -11.71
C ALA A 156 -11.12 0.27 -10.32
N MET A 157 -12.08 0.70 -9.49
CA MET A 157 -12.23 0.24 -8.12
C MET A 157 -13.17 -0.97 -8.10
N ARG A 158 -12.59 -2.14 -7.81
CA ARG A 158 -13.26 -3.45 -7.79
C ARG A 158 -12.77 -4.32 -6.63
#